data_AF-A0AAW9EP66-F1
#
_entry.id   AF-A0AAW9EP66-F1
#
_cell.length_a   1.000
_cell.length_b   1.000
_cell.length_c   1.000
_cell.angle_alpha   90.00
_cell.angle_beta   90.00
_cell.angle_gamma   90.00
#
_symmetry.space_group_name_H-M   'P 1'
#
loop_
_entity.id
_entity.type
_entity.pdbx_description
1 polymer ?
#
loop_
_entity_poly.entity_id
_entity_poly.type
_entity_poly.pdbx_seq_one_letter_code
_entity_poly.pdbx_strand_id
1 'polypeptide(L)'
;MKMRKLLILALLLAAAGCSPHQSHPLQSKQAASGDWTLPYGKWNFSFITPYELPSMVNHARVIDTDGYLYTFNTLDPTSRDSESVDKWTDVTFGGSVNFNKVKKPPQYIVFCWDSYIDQQTYETSAVFGPETWQRMKTPADHT
;
A
#
# COMPACT_ATOMS: atom_id res chain seq x y z
N MET A 1 37.66 -6.50 36.69
CA MET A 1 37.06 -7.39 35.66
C MET A 1 35.53 -7.49 35.69
N LYS A 2 34.85 -7.13 36.80
CA LYS A 2 33.36 -7.19 36.92
C LYS A 2 32.62 -6.06 36.19
N MET A 3 33.07 -4.80 36.31
CA MET A 3 32.44 -3.63 35.67
C MET A 3 32.51 -3.65 34.13
N ARG A 4 33.63 -4.11 33.55
CA ARG A 4 33.79 -4.21 32.09
C ARG A 4 32.80 -5.22 31.47
N LYS A 5 32.53 -6.33 32.16
CA LYS A 5 31.53 -7.32 31.73
C LYS A 5 30.10 -6.78 31.85
N LEU A 6 29.80 -5.98 32.87
CA LEU A 6 28.51 -5.30 33.03
C LEU A 6 28.26 -4.25 31.94
N LEU A 7 29.27 -3.47 31.59
CA LEU A 7 29.17 -2.49 30.49
C LEU A 7 28.94 -3.15 29.13
N ILE A 8 29.61 -4.27 28.86
CA ILE A 8 29.44 -5.05 27.62
C ILE A 8 28.02 -5.64 27.55
N LEU A 9 27.49 -6.13 28.68
CA LEU A 9 26.13 -6.68 28.75
C LEU A 9 25.07 -5.60 28.49
N ALA A 10 25.25 -4.40 29.06
CA ALA A 10 24.34 -3.27 28.83
C ALA A 10 24.35 -2.76 27.38
N LEU A 11 25.49 -2.80 26.70
CA LEU A 11 25.60 -2.41 25.29
C LEU A 11 24.90 -3.41 24.35
N LEU A 12 24.91 -4.70 24.69
CA LEU A 12 24.25 -5.76 23.91
C LEU A 12 22.71 -5.69 24.02
N LEU A 13 22.18 -5.24 25.16
CA LEU A 13 20.74 -5.05 25.37
C LEU A 13 20.19 -3.83 24.62
N ALA A 14 21.00 -2.80 24.37
CA ALA A 14 20.60 -1.64 23.57
C ALA A 14 20.51 -1.91 22.06
N ALA A 15 21.10 -3.02 21.58
CA ALA A 15 21.04 -3.43 20.18
C ALA A 15 19.81 -4.28 19.84
N ALA A 16 18.98 -4.66 20.82
CA ALA A 16 17.76 -5.45 20.64
C ALA A 16 16.52 -4.58 20.32
N GLY A 17 16.71 -3.36 19.81
CA GLY A 17 15.65 -2.44 19.42
C GLY A 17 15.09 -2.71 18.03
N CYS A 18 14.78 -3.97 17.69
CA CYS A 18 13.84 -4.24 16.60
C CYS A 18 12.48 -4.44 17.25
N SER A 19 11.68 -3.37 17.31
CA SER A 19 10.24 -3.55 17.45
C SER A 19 9.82 -4.58 16.42
N PRO A 20 9.11 -5.67 16.78
CA PRO A 20 8.58 -6.58 15.78
C PRO A 20 7.74 -5.73 14.84
N HIS A 21 8.20 -5.59 13.60
CA HIS A 21 7.39 -5.02 12.53
C HIS A 21 6.06 -5.76 12.62
N GLN A 22 4.96 -5.05 12.84
CA GLN A 22 3.67 -5.67 13.05
C GLN A 22 3.38 -6.49 11.80
N SER A 23 3.63 -7.80 11.87
CA SER A 23 3.51 -8.69 10.74
C SER A 23 2.02 -8.88 10.55
N HIS A 24 1.43 -8.04 9.71
CA HIS A 24 0.07 -8.24 9.26
C HIS A 24 0.04 -9.65 8.67
N PRO A 25 -0.73 -10.59 9.24
CA PRO A 25 -0.77 -11.94 8.71
C PRO A 25 -1.23 -11.82 7.26
N LEU A 26 -0.32 -12.10 6.32
CA LEU A 26 -0.67 -12.22 4.92
C LEU A 26 -1.83 -13.21 4.89
N GLN A 27 -2.94 -12.80 4.28
CA GLN A 27 -4.16 -13.61 4.20
C GLN A 27 -3.99 -14.79 3.21
N SER A 28 -2.76 -15.28 3.07
CA SER A 28 -2.29 -16.20 2.05
C SER A 28 -3.07 -17.50 2.02
N LYS A 29 -3.52 -18.02 3.18
CA LYS A 29 -4.36 -19.23 3.23
C LYS A 29 -5.71 -19.01 2.56
N GLN A 30 -6.36 -17.88 2.83
CA GLN A 30 -7.67 -17.58 2.26
C GLN A 30 -7.54 -17.15 0.80
N ALA A 31 -6.52 -16.35 0.49
CA ALA A 31 -6.19 -15.96 -0.88
C ALA A 31 -5.91 -17.21 -1.75
N ALA A 32 -5.09 -18.14 -1.28
CA ALA A 32 -4.75 -19.37 -2.01
C ALA A 32 -5.92 -20.35 -2.16
N SER A 33 -6.98 -20.22 -1.37
CA SER A 33 -8.13 -21.14 -1.41
C SER A 33 -9.19 -20.80 -2.46
N GLY A 34 -9.14 -19.61 -3.05
CA GLY A 34 -10.14 -19.13 -4.01
C GLY A 34 -9.56 -18.88 -5.40
N ASP A 35 -10.39 -19.01 -6.43
CA ASP A 35 -10.07 -18.44 -7.74
C ASP A 35 -10.40 -16.95 -7.72
N TRP A 36 -9.37 -16.11 -7.74
CA TRP A 36 -9.52 -14.65 -7.74
C TRP A 36 -9.30 -14.02 -9.13
N THR A 37 -9.50 -14.79 -10.20
CA THR A 37 -9.43 -14.27 -11.57
C THR A 37 -10.43 -13.13 -11.78
N LEU A 38 -9.92 -11.99 -12.25
CA LEU A 38 -10.72 -10.83 -12.58
C LEU A 38 -11.31 -10.98 -13.99
N PRO A 39 -12.61 -10.69 -14.20
CA PRO A 39 -13.23 -10.83 -15.52
C PRO A 39 -12.67 -9.86 -16.57
N TYR A 40 -11.99 -8.80 -16.13
CA TYR A 40 -11.36 -7.77 -16.95
C TYR A 40 -9.82 -7.86 -16.98
N GLY A 41 -9.25 -8.97 -16.49
CA GLY A 41 -7.83 -9.32 -16.63
C GLY A 41 -6.83 -8.60 -15.71
N LYS A 42 -6.92 -7.28 -15.55
CA LYS A 42 -6.12 -6.50 -14.60
C LYS A 42 -6.94 -5.38 -13.98
N TRP A 43 -6.75 -5.12 -12.70
CA TRP A 43 -7.27 -3.91 -12.07
C TRP A 43 -6.20 -2.80 -12.09
N ASN A 44 -6.68 -1.56 -11.98
CA ASN A 44 -5.88 -0.35 -11.96
C ASN A 44 -5.94 0.30 -10.57
N PHE A 45 -4.88 0.99 -10.15
CA PHE A 45 -4.90 1.83 -8.96
C PHE A 45 -4.28 3.20 -9.20
N SER A 46 -4.71 4.18 -8.42
CA SER A 46 -4.21 5.55 -8.50
C SER A 46 -3.95 6.09 -7.10
N PHE A 47 -2.98 7.00 -6.99
CA PHE A 47 -2.75 7.78 -5.80
C PHE A 47 -3.30 9.19 -6.02
N ILE A 48 -4.13 9.65 -5.08
CA ILE A 48 -4.79 10.95 -5.13
C ILE A 48 -4.50 11.69 -3.84
N THR A 49 -4.18 12.99 -3.94
CA THR A 49 -3.94 13.85 -2.78
C THR A 49 -4.98 14.97 -2.73
N PRO A 50 -5.30 15.50 -1.54
CA PRO A 50 -6.04 16.76 -1.42
C PRO A 50 -5.31 17.88 -2.16
N TYR A 51 -6.05 18.92 -2.56
CA TYR A 51 -5.49 20.01 -3.36
C TYR A 51 -4.33 20.70 -2.63
N GLU A 52 -4.54 21.04 -1.35
CA GLU A 52 -3.59 21.83 -0.55
C GLU A 52 -2.53 20.99 0.16
N LEU A 53 -2.62 19.65 0.07
CA LEU A 53 -1.65 18.72 0.66
C LEU A 53 -0.98 17.87 -0.44
N PRO A 54 -0.29 18.49 -1.43
CA PRO A 54 0.36 17.78 -2.51
C PRO A 54 1.45 16.85 -1.98
N SER A 55 1.50 15.66 -2.57
CA SER A 55 2.49 14.62 -2.27
C SER A 55 2.81 13.83 -3.52
N MET A 56 3.94 13.12 -3.51
CA MET A 56 4.38 12.30 -4.63
C MET A 56 4.68 10.88 -4.16
N VAL A 57 4.00 9.90 -4.76
CA VAL A 57 4.31 8.48 -4.53
C VAL A 57 5.38 8.03 -5.51
N ASN A 58 6.53 7.59 -4.97
CA ASN A 58 7.71 7.24 -5.77
C ASN A 58 7.95 5.74 -5.85
N HIS A 59 7.31 4.95 -4.98
CA HIS A 59 7.47 3.51 -4.95
C HIS A 59 6.21 2.83 -4.41
N ALA A 60 5.83 1.71 -5.02
CA ALA A 60 4.78 0.84 -4.48
C ALA A 60 5.13 -0.63 -4.67
N ARG A 61 4.69 -1.46 -3.72
CA ARG A 61 4.75 -2.91 -3.80
C ARG A 61 3.37 -3.47 -3.50
N VAL A 62 2.93 -4.42 -4.31
CA VAL A 62 1.64 -5.10 -4.14
C VAL A 62 1.88 -6.59 -4.11
N ILE A 63 1.30 -7.28 -3.14
CA ILE A 63 1.19 -8.74 -3.15
C ILE A 63 -0.25 -9.06 -3.55
N ASP A 64 -0.44 -9.73 -4.67
CA ASP A 64 -1.78 -10.12 -5.14
C ASP A 64 -2.24 -11.44 -4.49
N THR A 65 -3.50 -11.85 -4.71
CA THR A 65 -4.07 -13.08 -4.13
C THR A 65 -3.41 -14.37 -4.59
N ASP A 66 -2.68 -14.37 -5.71
CA ASP A 66 -1.86 -15.53 -6.13
C ASP A 66 -0.50 -15.55 -5.39
N GLY A 67 -0.20 -14.51 -4.59
CA GLY A 67 1.05 -14.34 -3.87
C GLY A 67 2.15 -13.69 -4.72
N TYR A 68 1.84 -13.18 -5.91
CA TYR A 68 2.83 -12.53 -6.77
C TYR A 68 3.15 -11.13 -6.24
N LEU A 69 4.45 -10.85 -6.08
CA LEU A 69 4.96 -9.54 -5.69
C LEU A 69 5.18 -8.65 -6.92
N TYR A 70 4.37 -7.61 -7.05
CA TYR A 70 4.61 -6.51 -7.98
C TYR A 70 5.45 -5.45 -7.28
N THR A 71 6.50 -5.00 -7.96
CA THR A 71 7.32 -3.86 -7.53
C THR A 71 7.25 -2.79 -8.61
N PHE A 72 6.76 -1.61 -8.25
CA PHE A 72 6.58 -0.49 -9.15
C PHE A 72 7.66 0.56 -8.87
N ASN A 73 8.63 0.65 -9.80
CA ASN A 73 9.65 1.70 -9.81
C ASN A 73 9.26 2.88 -10.72
N THR A 74 8.22 2.69 -11.53
CA THR A 74 7.57 3.74 -12.32
C THR A 74 6.08 3.61 -12.08
N LEU A 75 5.49 4.66 -11.55
CA LEU A 75 4.08 4.77 -11.23
C LEU A 75 3.41 5.80 -12.13
N ASP A 76 2.12 5.65 -12.35
CA ASP A 76 1.33 6.77 -12.88
C ASP A 76 1.37 7.95 -11.89
N PRO A 77 1.33 9.20 -12.38
CA PRO A 77 1.46 10.39 -11.53
C PRO A 77 0.44 10.44 -10.40
N THR A 78 0.89 10.88 -9.21
CA THR A 78 -0.01 11.21 -8.11
C THR A 78 -0.86 12.42 -8.52
N SER A 79 -2.18 12.25 -8.49
CA SER A 79 -3.14 13.25 -8.96
C SER A 79 -3.58 14.15 -7.79
N ARG A 80 -3.50 15.47 -7.96
CA ARG A 80 -4.09 16.41 -7.01
C ARG A 80 -5.55 16.60 -7.36
N ASP A 81 -6.44 16.37 -6.41
CA ASP A 81 -7.86 16.66 -6.57
C ASP A 81 -8.14 18.12 -6.17
N SER A 82 -8.49 18.97 -7.15
CA SER A 82 -8.77 20.40 -6.95
C SER A 82 -10.04 20.68 -6.17
N GLU A 83 -10.95 19.73 -6.08
CA GLU A 83 -12.21 19.87 -5.34
C GLU A 83 -12.07 19.39 -3.89
N SER A 84 -11.01 18.66 -3.56
CA SER A 84 -10.71 18.18 -2.21
C SER A 84 -9.81 19.17 -1.45
N VAL A 85 -10.40 20.28 -0.97
CA VAL A 85 -9.70 21.32 -0.17
C VAL A 85 -9.92 21.09 1.34
N ASP A 86 -11.12 21.39 1.84
CA ASP A 86 -11.45 21.24 3.28
C ASP A 86 -11.94 19.82 3.64
N LYS A 87 -12.42 19.08 2.64
CA LYS A 87 -12.94 17.71 2.74
C LYS A 87 -12.69 16.96 1.44
N TRP A 88 -12.73 15.64 1.49
CA TRP A 88 -12.74 14.83 0.28
C TRP A 88 -14.03 15.03 -0.51
N THR A 89 -13.93 14.98 -1.83
CA THR A 89 -15.09 14.87 -2.72
C THR A 89 -15.75 13.51 -2.62
N ASP A 90 -17.04 13.45 -2.98
CA ASP A 90 -17.79 12.19 -3.04
C ASP A 90 -17.28 11.27 -4.17
N VAL A 91 -16.69 11.86 -5.22
CA VAL A 91 -16.13 11.15 -6.36
C VAL A 91 -14.74 11.71 -6.65
N THR A 92 -13.72 11.03 -6.11
CA THR A 92 -12.33 11.34 -6.46
C THR A 92 -11.97 10.66 -7.77
N PHE A 93 -11.45 11.43 -8.73
CA PHE A 93 -11.00 10.89 -10.01
C PHE A 93 -9.48 10.97 -10.10
N GLY A 94 -8.84 9.82 -10.29
CA GLY A 94 -7.42 9.75 -10.61
C GLY A 94 -7.19 10.00 -12.11
N GLY A 95 -6.01 10.51 -12.47
CA GLY A 95 -5.60 10.59 -13.87
C GLY A 95 -5.57 9.24 -14.58
N SER A 96 -5.24 9.25 -15.89
CA SER A 96 -5.13 8.03 -16.69
C SER A 96 -4.13 7.03 -16.11
N VAL A 97 -4.50 5.76 -16.05
CA VAL A 97 -3.68 4.68 -15.48
C VAL A 97 -3.07 3.80 -16.57
N ASN A 98 -1.75 3.88 -16.72
CA ASN A 98 -0.98 3.13 -17.70
C ASN A 98 -0.11 2.04 -17.05
N PHE A 99 0.59 2.40 -15.96
CA PHE A 99 1.58 1.56 -15.29
C PHE A 99 1.01 0.81 -14.09
N ASN A 100 0.14 1.44 -13.30
CA ASN A 100 -0.36 0.92 -12.02
C ASN A 100 -1.40 -0.18 -12.21
N LYS A 101 -0.97 -1.36 -12.68
CA LYS A 101 -1.83 -2.47 -13.08
C LYS A 101 -1.39 -3.78 -12.44
N VAL A 102 -2.33 -4.52 -11.89
CA VAL A 102 -2.10 -5.78 -11.18
C VAL A 102 -3.11 -6.83 -11.67
N LYS A 103 -2.69 -8.09 -11.83
CA LYS A 103 -3.52 -9.13 -12.46
C LYS A 103 -4.64 -9.67 -11.57
N LYS A 104 -4.39 -9.76 -10.26
CA LYS A 104 -5.33 -10.33 -9.28
C LYS A 104 -5.59 -9.32 -8.16
N PRO A 105 -6.69 -9.45 -7.39
CA PRO A 105 -6.94 -8.57 -6.25
C PRO A 105 -5.74 -8.46 -5.31
N PRO A 106 -5.51 -7.29 -4.69
CA PRO A 106 -4.41 -7.11 -3.76
C PRO A 106 -4.71 -7.80 -2.43
N GLN A 107 -3.76 -8.55 -1.87
CA GLN A 107 -3.78 -8.88 -0.43
C GLN A 107 -3.22 -7.71 0.39
N TYR A 108 -2.18 -7.07 -0.15
CA TYR A 108 -1.43 -6.04 0.53
C TYR A 108 -0.86 -5.05 -0.48
N ILE A 109 -0.89 -3.77 -0.13
CA ILE A 109 -0.11 -2.72 -0.81
C ILE A 109 0.71 -1.97 0.24
N VAL A 110 1.96 -1.69 -0.08
CA VAL A 110 2.82 -0.75 0.65
C VAL A 110 3.40 0.24 -0.34
N PHE A 111 3.42 1.52 0.02
CA PHE A 111 3.94 2.57 -0.85
C PHE A 111 4.63 3.65 -0.04
N CYS A 112 5.69 4.20 -0.64
CA CYS A 112 6.47 5.29 -0.07
C CYS A 112 6.16 6.58 -0.82
N TRP A 113 5.96 7.65 -0.07
CA TRP A 113 5.57 8.94 -0.62
C TRP A 113 6.24 10.09 0.10
N ASP A 114 6.55 11.12 -0.67
CA ASP A 114 7.16 12.35 -0.18
C ASP A 114 6.08 13.42 -0.09
N SER A 115 5.95 14.00 1.10
CA SER A 115 5.07 15.13 1.36
C SER A 115 5.79 16.43 1.00
N TYR A 116 5.12 17.30 0.25
CA TYR A 116 5.71 18.59 -0.10
C TYR A 116 5.53 19.65 1.01
N ILE A 117 4.62 19.39 1.95
CA ILE A 117 4.23 20.36 2.99
C ILE A 117 5.24 20.36 4.13
N ASP A 118 5.62 19.19 4.61
CA ASP A 118 6.56 19.01 5.72
C ASP A 118 7.94 18.50 5.26
N GLN A 119 8.11 18.23 3.97
CA GLN A 119 9.35 17.74 3.35
C GLN A 119 9.85 16.41 3.95
N GLN A 120 8.92 15.55 4.36
CA GLN A 120 9.22 14.22 4.90
C GLN A 120 8.78 13.10 3.96
N THR A 121 9.45 11.95 4.12
CA THR A 121 9.11 10.70 3.45
C THR A 121 8.33 9.80 4.41
N TYR A 122 7.25 9.22 3.92
CA TYR A 122 6.37 8.34 4.66
C TYR A 122 6.22 7.00 3.96
N GLU A 123 5.98 5.93 4.73
CA GLU A 123 5.54 4.63 4.23
C GLU A 123 4.11 4.38 4.73
N THR A 124 3.22 4.05 3.81
CA THR A 124 1.84 3.68 4.12
C THR A 124 1.58 2.27 3.64
N SER A 125 0.77 1.52 4.39
CA SER A 125 0.32 0.20 3.95
C SER A 125 -1.16 -0.02 4.16
N ALA A 126 -1.75 -0.87 3.32
CA ALA A 126 -3.12 -1.32 3.42
C ALA A 126 -3.22 -2.83 3.16
N VAL A 127 -4.05 -3.49 3.95
CA VAL A 127 -4.40 -4.92 3.83
C VAL A 127 -5.84 -4.98 3.33
N PHE A 128 -6.10 -5.82 2.33
CA PHE A 128 -7.45 -5.98 1.76
C PHE A 128 -7.95 -7.38 2.00
N GLY A 129 -9.21 -7.48 2.42
CA GLY A 129 -9.85 -8.74 2.75
C GLY A 129 -10.63 -9.38 1.61
N PRO A 130 -11.14 -10.60 1.85
CA PRO A 130 -11.99 -11.35 0.90
C PRO A 130 -13.20 -10.58 0.42
N GLU A 131 -13.79 -9.74 1.26
CA GLU A 131 -14.91 -8.88 0.86
C GLU A 131 -14.50 -7.92 -0.26
N THR A 132 -13.33 -7.29 -0.16
CA THR A 132 -12.78 -6.43 -1.21
C THR A 132 -12.51 -7.21 -2.47
N TRP A 133 -11.89 -8.39 -2.37
CA TRP A 133 -11.59 -9.22 -3.54
C TRP A 133 -12.87 -9.66 -4.26
N GLN A 134 -13.91 -10.02 -3.49
CA GLN A 134 -15.21 -10.36 -4.04
C GLN A 134 -15.85 -9.17 -4.74
N ARG A 135 -15.84 -7.98 -4.13
CA ARG A 135 -16.34 -6.75 -4.77
C ARG A 135 -15.58 -6.43 -6.07
N MET A 136 -14.28 -6.64 -6.11
CA MET A 136 -13.48 -6.43 -7.33
C MET A 136 -13.83 -7.43 -8.44
N LYS A 137 -14.28 -8.63 -8.10
CA LYS A 137 -14.73 -9.62 -9.10
C LYS A 137 -16.14 -9.37 -9.59
N THR A 138 -17.02 -8.88 -8.73
CA THR A 138 -18.43 -8.66 -9.06
C THR A 138 -18.57 -7.38 -9.90
N PRO A 139 -19.09 -7.45 -11.14
CA PRO A 139 -19.44 -6.26 -11.90
C PRO A 139 -20.42 -5.38 -11.11
N ALA A 140 -20.32 -4.06 -11.25
CA ALA A 140 -21.31 -3.18 -10.66
C ALA A 140 -22.65 -3.35 -11.39
N ASP A 141 -23.73 -3.53 -10.63
CA ASP A 141 -25.08 -3.48 -11.18
C ASP A 141 -25.40 -2.02 -11.54
N HIS A 142 -25.64 -1.76 -12.82
CA HIS A 142 -25.99 -0.44 -13.36
C HIS A 142 -27.49 -0.32 -13.69
N THR A 143 -28.35 -1.00 -12.92
CA THR A 143 -29.82 -0.88 -13.03
C THR A 143 -30.34 0.40 -12.39
#